data_AF-A0A2D3C3Y6-F1
#
_entry.id   AF-A0A2D3C3Y6-F1
#
_cell.length_a   1.000
_cell.length_b   1.000
_cell.length_c   1.000
_cell.angle_alpha   90.00
_cell.angle_beta   90.00
_cell.angle_gamma   90.00
#
_symmetry.space_group_name_H-M   'P 1'
#
loop_
_entity.id
_entity.type
_entity.pdbx_description
1 polymer ?
#
loop_
_entity_poly.entity_id
_entity_poly.type
_entity_poly.pdbx_seq_one_letter_code
_entity_poly.pdbx_strand_id
1 'polypeptide(L)'
;MPDNKKIAVVRCAIVAETCPGIGCFRAFNEKTVAFSDYDENTEMTAFFTCGGCAGRRVFRLARSLKKHGVETVHLSSCMQMEIYPECPHVDSIRQTLENAGIEVVEGTHH
;
A
#
# COMPACT_ATOMS: atom_id res chain seq x y z
N MET A 1 -22.44 -2.16 -12.15
CA MET A 1 -21.08 -2.07 -12.75
C MET A 1 -20.30 -3.22 -12.13
N PRO A 2 -19.52 -4.01 -12.87
CA PRO A 2 -18.74 -5.05 -12.20
C PRO A 2 -17.86 -4.34 -11.17
N ASP A 3 -17.91 -4.80 -9.93
CA ASP A 3 -17.19 -4.23 -8.79
C ASP A 3 -15.69 -4.42 -9.02
N ASN A 4 -15.07 -3.51 -9.77
CA ASN A 4 -13.63 -3.51 -9.98
C ASN A 4 -12.97 -3.26 -8.64
N LYS A 5 -12.19 -4.24 -8.16
CA LYS A 5 -11.47 -4.15 -6.89
C LYS A 5 -10.53 -2.94 -6.94
N LYS A 6 -10.64 -2.06 -5.94
CA LYS A 6 -9.82 -0.85 -5.82
C LYS A 6 -8.80 -1.03 -4.72
N ILE A 7 -7.54 -0.85 -5.09
CA ILE A 7 -6.42 -1.03 -4.18
C ILE A 7 -5.60 0.25 -4.06
N ALA A 8 -4.82 0.31 -2.99
CA ALA A 8 -3.80 1.33 -2.83
C ALA A 8 -2.51 0.75 -2.29
N VAL A 9 -1.41 1.47 -2.43
CA VAL A 9 -0.11 1.10 -1.87
C VAL A 9 0.40 2.21 -0.96
N VAL A 10 0.82 1.85 0.24
CA VAL A 10 1.57 2.73 1.13
C VAL A 10 3.05 2.36 1.13
N ARG A 11 3.90 3.39 1.07
CA ARG A 11 5.36 3.27 1.00
C ARG A 11 6.10 3.99 2.11
N CYS A 12 7.34 3.56 2.35
CA CYS A 12 8.27 4.27 3.22
C CYS A 12 8.56 5.67 2.64
N ALA A 13 8.46 6.70 3.48
CA ALA A 13 8.73 8.08 3.06
C ALA A 13 10.20 8.32 2.69
N ILE A 14 11.13 7.67 3.40
CA ILE A 14 12.58 7.77 3.15
C ILE A 14 12.93 7.13 1.81
N VAL A 15 12.52 5.87 1.62
CA VAL A 15 12.82 5.13 0.37
C VAL A 15 12.13 5.80 -0.83
N ALA A 16 10.98 6.44 -0.65
CA ALA A 16 10.29 7.15 -1.72
C ALA A 16 11.07 8.37 -2.28
N GLU A 17 12.06 8.91 -1.56
CA GLU A 17 12.92 9.99 -2.06
C GLU A 17 13.84 9.53 -3.19
N THR A 18 14.23 8.24 -3.19
CA THR A 18 15.14 7.66 -4.19
C THR A 18 14.48 6.56 -5.02
N CYS A 19 13.29 6.09 -4.64
CA CYS A 19 12.52 5.07 -5.34
C CYS A 19 11.21 5.65 -5.90
N PRO A 20 11.10 5.86 -7.23
CA PRO A 20 9.87 6.33 -7.86
C PRO A 20 8.73 5.30 -7.80
N GLY A 21 9.03 4.04 -7.47
CA GLY A 21 8.04 2.97 -7.36
C GLY A 21 7.87 2.14 -8.63
N ILE A 22 8.80 2.22 -9.59
CA ILE A 22 8.75 1.49 -10.87
C ILE A 22 8.51 -0.01 -10.64
N GLY A 23 9.23 -0.65 -9.71
CA GLY A 23 9.04 -2.07 -9.40
C GLY A 23 7.64 -2.40 -8.89
N CYS A 24 7.06 -1.54 -8.03
CA CYS A 24 5.70 -1.72 -7.51
C CYS A 24 4.66 -1.62 -8.64
N PHE A 25 4.79 -0.60 -9.49
CA PHE A 25 3.88 -0.43 -10.64
C PHE A 25 4.05 -1.54 -11.67
N ARG A 26 5.28 -1.99 -11.92
CA ARG A 26 5.56 -3.10 -12.83
C ARG A 26 4.89 -4.38 -12.33
N ALA A 27 5.06 -4.72 -11.05
CA ALA A 27 4.42 -5.90 -10.46
C ALA A 27 2.89 -5.81 -10.54
N PHE A 28 2.30 -4.64 -10.32
CA PHE A 28 0.87 -4.43 -10.48
C PHE A 28 0.38 -4.55 -11.94
N ASN A 29 1.11 -3.94 -12.88
CA ASN A 29 0.73 -3.95 -14.31
C ASN A 29 0.88 -5.35 -14.92
N GLU A 30 1.91 -6.08 -14.52
CA GLU A 30 2.18 -7.45 -14.98
C GLU A 30 1.41 -8.51 -14.16
N LYS A 31 0.66 -8.10 -13.12
CA LYS A 31 -0.05 -8.99 -12.17
C LYS A 31 0.85 -10.11 -11.63
N THR A 32 1.97 -9.71 -11.04
CA THR A 32 2.97 -10.63 -10.48
C THR A 32 3.17 -10.41 -8.98
N VAL A 33 3.83 -11.38 -8.33
CA VAL A 33 4.19 -11.33 -6.91
C VAL A 33 2.95 -11.11 -6.03
N ALA A 34 2.89 -10.03 -5.25
CA ALA A 34 1.77 -9.73 -4.36
C ALA A 34 0.49 -9.33 -5.11
N PHE A 35 0.55 -9.22 -6.45
CA PHE A 35 -0.58 -8.89 -7.29
C PHE A 35 -1.08 -10.02 -8.19
N SER A 36 -0.61 -11.26 -8.01
CA SER A 36 -0.96 -12.41 -8.87
C SER A 36 -2.44 -12.74 -8.93
N ASP A 37 -3.14 -12.50 -7.82
CA ASP A 37 -4.54 -12.94 -7.65
C ASP A 37 -5.54 -11.83 -8.00
N TYR A 38 -5.07 -10.68 -8.49
CA TYR A 38 -5.94 -9.58 -8.91
C TYR A 38 -6.35 -9.70 -10.36
N ASP A 39 -7.63 -9.45 -10.63
CA ASP A 39 -8.17 -9.33 -11.98
C ASP A 39 -7.52 -8.17 -12.77
N GLU A 40 -7.55 -8.28 -14.09
CA GLU A 40 -7.10 -7.23 -15.02
C GLU A 40 -7.82 -5.90 -14.80
N ASN A 41 -9.08 -5.95 -14.36
CA ASN A 41 -9.91 -4.78 -14.10
C ASN A 41 -9.62 -4.10 -12.74
N THR A 42 -8.73 -4.67 -11.92
CA THR A 42 -8.33 -4.09 -10.63
C THR A 42 -7.67 -2.73 -10.85
N GLU A 43 -8.07 -1.74 -10.07
CA GLU A 43 -7.60 -0.36 -10.19
C GLU A 43 -6.64 -0.01 -9.03
N MET A 44 -5.45 0.51 -9.35
CA MET A 44 -4.60 1.15 -8.35
C MET A 44 -5.03 2.61 -8.17
N THR A 45 -5.92 2.83 -7.20
CA THR A 45 -6.57 4.12 -6.95
C THR A 45 -5.65 5.09 -6.21
N ALA A 46 -4.70 4.61 -5.39
CA ALA A 46 -3.77 5.49 -4.69
C ALA A 46 -2.39 4.88 -4.46
N PHE A 47 -1.38 5.73 -4.50
CA PHE A 47 0.02 5.37 -4.25
C PHE A 47 0.68 6.47 -3.42
N PHE A 48 0.93 6.20 -2.14
CA PHE A 48 1.28 7.25 -1.18
C PHE A 48 2.33 6.80 -0.17
N THR A 49 2.84 7.73 0.63
CA THR A 49 3.81 7.43 1.70
C THR A 49 3.17 7.56 3.08
N CYS A 50 3.67 6.78 4.05
CA CYS A 50 3.25 6.92 5.45
C CYS A 50 3.60 8.30 6.05
N GLY A 51 4.52 9.04 5.42
CA GLY A 51 4.97 10.36 5.85
C GLY A 51 5.91 10.37 7.05
N GLY A 52 6.51 9.22 7.42
CA GLY A 52 7.53 9.13 8.48
C GLY A 52 6.99 9.27 9.91
N CYS A 53 5.67 9.26 10.11
CA CYS A 53 5.03 9.42 11.41
C CYS A 53 4.36 8.10 11.84
N ALA A 54 4.18 7.90 13.15
CA ALA A 54 3.45 6.77 13.76
C ALA A 54 1.95 6.78 13.41
N GLY A 55 1.61 6.50 12.15
CA GLY A 55 0.24 6.26 11.70
C GLY A 55 -0.67 7.49 11.54
N ARG A 56 -0.37 8.66 12.13
CA ARG A 56 -1.29 9.84 12.09
C ARG A 56 -1.67 10.31 10.68
N ARG A 57 -0.73 10.25 9.74
CA ARG A 57 -1.02 10.55 8.32
C ARG A 57 -1.86 9.45 7.69
N VAL A 58 -1.48 8.19 7.91
CA VAL A 58 -2.20 7.01 7.40
C VAL A 58 -3.64 7.01 7.88
N PHE A 59 -3.92 7.33 9.14
CA PHE A 59 -5.27 7.44 9.68
C PHE A 59 -6.16 8.39 8.88
N ARG A 60 -5.64 9.59 8.55
CA ARG A 60 -6.38 10.58 7.75
C ARG A 60 -6.60 10.09 6.32
N LEU A 61 -5.57 9.47 5.72
CA LEU A 61 -5.65 8.97 4.35
C LEU A 61 -6.57 7.75 4.26
N ALA A 62 -6.58 6.85 5.23
CA ALA A 62 -7.45 5.68 5.29
C ALA A 62 -8.93 6.06 5.18
N ARG A 63 -9.36 7.12 5.87
CA ARG A 63 -10.72 7.66 5.74
C ARG A 63 -11.03 8.13 4.32
N SER A 64 -10.07 8.75 3.65
CA SER A 64 -10.20 9.17 2.25
C SER A 64 -10.27 7.96 1.31
N LEU A 65 -9.36 6.99 1.48
CA LEU A 65 -9.33 5.74 0.71
C LEU A 65 -10.69 5.02 0.75
N LYS A 66 -11.25 4.86 1.96
CA LYS A 66 -12.57 4.26 2.15
C LYS A 66 -13.68 5.03 1.46
N LYS A 67 -13.66 6.37 1.53
CA LYS A 67 -14.63 7.23 0.83
C LYS A 67 -14.60 7.04 -0.69
N HIS A 68 -13.43 6.69 -1.25
CA HIS A 68 -13.25 6.43 -2.67
C HIS A 68 -13.42 4.95 -3.06
N GLY A 69 -13.83 4.10 -2.11
CA GLY A 69 -14.12 2.69 -2.34
C GLY A 69 -12.88 1.80 -2.40
N VAL A 70 -11.74 2.23 -1.84
CA VAL A 70 -10.57 1.37 -1.71
C VAL A 70 -10.80 0.35 -0.62
N GLU A 71 -10.65 -0.93 -0.96
CA GLU A 71 -10.92 -2.06 -0.08
C GLU A 71 -9.65 -2.67 0.49
N THR A 72 -8.56 -2.63 -0.29
CA THR A 72 -7.28 -3.25 0.07
C THR A 72 -6.13 -2.25 -0.02
N VAL A 73 -5.23 -2.27 0.96
CA VAL A 73 -3.98 -1.49 0.96
C VAL A 73 -2.78 -2.42 1.08
N HIS A 74 -1.85 -2.31 0.15
CA HIS A 74 -0.56 -2.99 0.19
C HIS A 74 0.45 -2.19 1.00
N LEU A 75 1.08 -2.83 1.99
CA LEU A 75 2.32 -2.37 2.59
C LEU A 75 3.46 -2.71 1.63
N SER A 76 4.15 -1.71 1.09
CA SER A 76 5.22 -1.97 0.12
C SER A 76 6.36 -2.78 0.71
N SER A 77 7.02 -3.60 -0.11
CA SER A 77 8.17 -4.42 0.31
C SER A 77 9.28 -3.59 0.98
N CYS A 78 9.42 -2.30 0.65
CA CYS A 78 10.42 -1.42 1.27
C CYS A 78 10.14 -1.03 2.73
N MET A 79 8.96 -1.36 3.25
CA MET A 79 8.61 -1.19 4.66
C MET A 79 8.83 -2.48 5.47
N GLN A 80 9.14 -3.60 4.81
CA GLN A 80 9.12 -4.93 5.41
C GLN A 80 10.43 -5.71 5.27
N MET A 81 11.20 -5.45 4.22
CA MET A 81 12.46 -6.17 4.00
C MET A 81 13.63 -5.53 4.75
N GLU A 82 14.50 -6.39 5.31
CA GLU A 82 15.69 -6.00 6.09
C GLU A 82 16.75 -5.24 5.27
N ILE A 83 16.71 -5.32 3.94
CA ILE A 83 17.61 -4.57 3.06
C ILE A 83 17.31 -3.07 3.02
N TYR A 84 16.18 -2.65 3.60
CA TYR A 84 15.75 -1.26 3.71
C TYR A 84 15.78 -0.81 5.18
N PRO A 85 15.82 0.52 5.43
CA PRO A 85 15.74 1.03 6.79
C PRO A 85 14.51 0.47 7.52
N GLU A 86 14.75 -0.15 8.68
CA GLU A 86 13.69 -0.75 9.50
C GLU A 86 12.62 0.30 9.82
N CYS A 87 11.36 -0.04 9.57
CA CYS A 87 10.25 0.86 9.85
C CYS A 87 9.77 0.67 11.29
N PRO A 88 9.98 1.64 12.20
CA PRO A 88 9.59 1.51 13.61
C PRO A 88 8.07 1.59 13.82
N HIS A 89 7.29 1.77 12.75
CA HIS A 89 5.87 2.08 12.80
C HIS A 89 5.02 1.18 11.90
N VAL A 90 5.59 0.12 11.31
CA VAL A 90 4.88 -0.75 10.37
C VAL A 90 3.63 -1.36 11.01
N ASP A 91 3.73 -1.84 12.26
CA ASP A 91 2.60 -2.44 12.97
C ASP A 91 1.50 -1.43 13.30
N SER A 92 1.90 -0.22 13.72
CA SER A 92 0.96 0.87 13.97
C SER A 92 0.22 1.28 12.69
N ILE A 93 0.91 1.30 11.56
CA ILE A 93 0.33 1.59 10.25
C ILE A 93 -0.65 0.50 9.84
N ARG A 94 -0.28 -0.79 9.99
CA ARG A 94 -1.14 -1.94 9.71
C ARG A 94 -2.43 -1.85 10.52
N GLN A 95 -2.31 -1.72 11.84
CA GLN A 95 -3.44 -1.63 12.75
C GLN A 95 -4.33 -0.40 12.45
N THR A 96 -3.75 0.72 12.03
CA THR A 96 -4.53 1.91 11.63
C THR A 96 -5.42 1.64 10.42
N LEU A 97 -4.93 0.87 9.44
CA LEU A 97 -5.68 0.51 8.23
C LEU A 97 -6.77 -0.52 8.55
N GLU A 98 -6.43 -1.56 9.30
CA GLU A 98 -7.37 -2.60 9.75
C GLU A 98 -8.51 -1.99 10.58
N ASN A 99 -8.20 -1.09 11.52
CA ASN A 99 -9.22 -0.37 12.30
C ASN A 99 -10.12 0.53 11.44
N ALA A 100 -9.66 0.97 10.26
CA ALA A 100 -10.49 1.68 9.30
C ALA A 100 -11.41 0.74 8.50
N GLY A 101 -11.27 -0.58 8.66
CA GLY A 101 -11.98 -1.61 7.91
C GLY A 101 -11.44 -1.78 6.49
N ILE A 102 -10.14 -1.58 6.30
CA ILE A 102 -9.42 -1.80 5.04
C ILE A 102 -8.60 -3.08 5.19
N GLU A 103 -8.67 -3.96 4.20
CA GLU A 103 -7.84 -5.16 4.12
C GLU A 103 -6.38 -4.76 3.91
N VAL A 104 -5.45 -5.32 4.70
CA VAL A 104 -4.02 -5.04 4.55
C VAL A 104 -3.33 -6.25 3.97
N VAL A 105 -2.64 -6.04 2.85
CA VAL A 105 -1.79 -7.06 2.22
C VAL A 105 -0.34 -6.63 2.36
N GLU A 106 0.53 -7.61 2.61
CA GLU A 106 1.96 -7.40 2.77
C GLU A 106 2.69 -7.67 1.45
N GLY A 107 3.64 -6.81 1.12
CA GLY A 107 4.47 -6.91 -0.08
C GLY A 107 3.87 -6.26 -1.33
N THR A 108 4.75 -5.98 -2.29
CA THR A 108 4.39 -5.52 -3.63
C THR A 108 5.12 -6.25 -4.75
N HIS A 109 6.45 -6.16 -4.81
CA HIS A 109 7.23 -6.60 -5.99
C HIS A 109 8.46 -7.45 -5.65
N HIS A 110 8.66 -7.76 -4.38
CA HIS A 110 9.60 -8.76 -3.86
C HIS A 110 8.82 -9.74 -3.03
#